data_AF-A0A925D7D1-F1
#
_entry.id   AF-A0A925D7D1-F1
#
_cell.length_a   1.000
_cell.length_b   1.000
_cell.length_c   1.000
_cell.angle_alpha   90.00
_cell.angle_beta   90.00
_cell.angle_gamma   90.00
#
_symmetry.space_group_name_H-M   'P 1'
#
loop_
_entity.id
_entity.type
_entity.pdbx_description
1 polymer ?
#
loop_
_entity_poly.entity_id
_entity_poly.type
_entity_poly.pdbx_seq_one_letter_code
_entity_poly.pdbx_strand_id
1 'polypeptide(L)'
;MNSEEHKSVHLYNQPSFAITNMATQNFISDVQQQLGNGYGFVPFIGAGLSAPSGIPLIWEIESYLRRCIALSLGVVSGDKPHWNPRADKWPPFRIHDSRLPNEWISLIRVAMESLTEGSHQDWRVFQESLGAMADWRTALLFLARIVREQRGTGRNKSTVLLLDAPKQEVIDAGIREIMKGKHPTLGHRMLAALGGILRLDVILTTNFDDLLEQAFRAAKNPLTVFGLHLASQLPPHAALSPHRSLVKLHGDRHSLRADYSLDEIPPTSDLWRFLEYLLSVSGHNDLHHETSARETSLSLEVSSHLLVMGVSAN
;
A
#
# COMPACT_ATOMS: atom_id res chain seq x y z
N MET A 1 26.85 3.96 45.05
CA MET A 1 27.05 4.52 43.69
C MET A 1 26.32 3.59 42.75
N ASN A 2 25.10 3.96 42.39
CA ASN A 2 24.22 3.15 41.55
C ASN A 2 24.72 3.20 40.11
N SER A 3 24.93 2.03 39.54
CA SER A 3 25.16 1.82 38.12
C SER A 3 23.85 2.08 37.37
N GLU A 4 23.85 3.09 36.50
CA GLU A 4 22.77 3.34 35.56
C GLU A 4 22.76 2.21 34.51
N GLU A 5 21.75 1.35 34.60
CA GLU A 5 21.38 0.43 33.51
C GLU A 5 20.75 1.25 32.39
N HIS A 6 21.56 1.57 31.38
CA HIS A 6 21.07 2.07 30.10
C HIS A 6 20.12 1.04 29.47
N LYS A 7 18.82 1.32 29.46
CA LYS A 7 17.83 0.58 28.65
C LYS A 7 18.11 0.85 27.17
N SER A 8 18.95 0.01 26.57
CA SER A 8 19.23 0.05 25.13
C SER A 8 18.01 -0.42 24.33
N VAL A 9 17.72 0.28 23.23
CA VAL A 9 16.74 -0.18 22.22
C VAL A 9 17.32 -1.44 21.57
N HIS A 10 16.85 -2.61 22.01
CA HIS A 10 17.26 -3.89 21.44
C HIS A 10 16.56 -4.09 20.09
N LEU A 11 17.26 -3.78 19.01
CA LEU A 11 16.90 -4.28 17.68
C LEU A 11 17.17 -5.79 17.65
N TYR A 12 16.14 -6.61 17.85
CA TYR A 12 16.20 -8.06 17.66
C TYR A 12 16.25 -8.40 16.15
N ASN A 13 17.35 -8.06 15.48
CA ASN A 13 17.66 -8.52 14.13
C ASN A 13 18.72 -9.63 14.23
N GLN A 14 18.29 -10.87 14.47
CA GLN A 14 19.17 -12.03 14.32
C GLN A 14 19.43 -12.26 12.81
N PRO A 15 20.70 -12.34 12.36
CA PRO A 15 21.08 -12.32 10.95
C PRO A 15 20.76 -13.60 10.15
N SER A 16 20.25 -14.66 10.78
CA SER A 16 19.86 -15.89 10.09
C SER A 16 18.34 -16.07 10.08
N PHE A 17 17.71 -15.78 8.94
CA PHE A 17 16.31 -16.11 8.64
C PHE A 17 16.04 -17.62 8.54
N ALA A 18 16.88 -18.47 9.14
CA ALA A 18 16.49 -19.86 9.38
C ALA A 18 15.45 -19.83 10.50
N ILE A 19 14.17 -19.82 10.11
CA ILE A 19 13.05 -20.02 11.04
C ILE A 19 13.18 -21.43 11.59
N THR A 20 13.93 -21.57 12.67
CA THR A 20 14.01 -22.82 13.43
C THR A 20 12.90 -22.83 14.47
N ASN A 21 12.49 -24.03 14.90
CA ASN A 21 11.55 -24.17 16.01
C ASN A 21 12.06 -23.44 17.27
N MET A 22 13.38 -23.49 17.52
CA MET A 22 14.01 -22.82 18.66
C MET A 22 13.94 -21.29 18.54
N ALA A 23 14.25 -20.72 17.37
CA ALA A 23 14.13 -19.28 17.16
C ALA A 23 12.69 -18.78 17.34
N THR A 24 11.71 -19.57 16.87
CA THR A 24 10.28 -19.27 17.07
C THR A 24 9.87 -19.34 18.54
N GLN A 25 10.32 -20.36 19.27
CA GLN A 25 10.05 -20.50 20.71
C GLN A 25 10.67 -19.37 21.52
N ASN A 26 11.91 -18.98 21.21
CA ASN A 26 12.59 -17.85 21.86
C ASN A 26 11.81 -16.55 21.62
N PHE A 27 11.43 -16.27 20.37
CA PHE A 27 10.62 -15.09 20.04
C PHE A 27 9.29 -15.06 20.82
N ILE A 28 8.58 -16.20 20.91
CA ILE A 28 7.33 -16.29 21.68
C ILE A 28 7.60 -16.02 23.18
N SER A 29 8.67 -16.60 23.73
CA SER A 29 9.06 -16.39 25.13
C SER A 29 9.37 -14.91 25.40
N ASP A 30 10.09 -14.24 24.49
CA ASP A 30 10.41 -12.82 24.60
C ASP A 30 9.13 -11.98 24.58
N VAL A 31 8.20 -12.26 23.66
CA VAL A 31 6.89 -11.57 23.63
C VAL A 31 6.14 -11.75 24.95
N GLN A 32 6.08 -12.97 25.47
CA GLN A 32 5.41 -13.26 26.75
C GLN A 32 6.07 -12.52 27.93
N GLN A 33 7.41 -12.45 27.95
CA GLN A 33 8.15 -11.71 28.96
C GLN A 33 7.84 -10.21 28.90
N GLN A 34 7.82 -9.61 27.70
CA GLN A 34 7.51 -8.18 27.55
C GLN A 34 6.07 -7.86 27.97
N LEU A 35 5.10 -8.74 27.67
CA LEU A 35 3.73 -8.59 28.17
C LEU A 35 3.66 -8.69 29.70
N GLY A 36 4.42 -9.61 30.30
CA GLY A 36 4.55 -9.77 31.75
C GLY A 36 5.13 -8.53 32.43
N ASN A 37 6.06 -7.84 31.75
CA ASN A 37 6.65 -6.58 32.20
C ASN A 37 5.73 -5.36 32.00
N GLY A 38 4.55 -5.54 31.39
CA GLY A 38 3.59 -4.47 31.19
C GLY A 38 3.69 -3.73 29.86
N TYR A 39 4.53 -4.17 28.92
CA TYR A 39 4.61 -3.57 27.59
C TYR A 39 3.48 -4.03 26.67
N GLY A 40 3.09 -3.15 25.74
CA GLY A 40 2.23 -3.47 24.60
C GLY A 40 3.01 -3.62 23.30
N PHE A 41 2.28 -3.74 22.18
CA PHE A 41 2.87 -3.81 20.84
C PHE A 41 2.12 -2.91 19.87
N VAL A 42 2.89 -2.24 19.00
CA VAL A 42 2.38 -1.52 17.83
C VAL A 42 2.76 -2.33 16.60
N PRO A 43 1.83 -3.06 15.97
CA PRO A 43 2.12 -3.79 14.75
C PRO A 43 2.36 -2.82 13.60
N PHE A 44 3.41 -3.06 12.83
CA PHE A 44 3.64 -2.41 11.55
C PHE A 44 3.56 -3.46 10.44
N ILE A 45 2.46 -3.37 9.68
CA ILE A 45 2.00 -4.43 8.78
C ILE A 45 2.22 -4.03 7.32
N GLY A 46 3.00 -4.83 6.61
CA GLY A 46 3.19 -4.73 5.16
C GLY A 46 2.30 -5.66 4.35
N ALA A 47 2.44 -5.57 3.02
CA ALA A 47 1.59 -6.25 2.04
C ALA A 47 1.69 -7.78 2.11
N GLY A 48 2.79 -8.32 2.63
CA GLY A 48 3.01 -9.75 2.81
C GLY A 48 1.98 -10.43 3.74
N LEU A 49 1.36 -9.70 4.67
CA LEU A 49 0.26 -10.27 5.49
C LEU A 49 -0.99 -10.53 4.62
N SER A 50 -1.22 -9.66 3.64
CA SER A 50 -2.37 -9.66 2.76
C SER A 50 -2.18 -10.54 1.51
N ALA A 51 -0.94 -10.87 1.14
CA ALA A 51 -0.65 -11.67 -0.05
C ALA A 51 -1.37 -13.03 -0.10
N PRO A 52 -1.43 -13.84 0.98
CA PRO A 52 -2.18 -15.10 0.96
C PRO A 52 -3.71 -14.93 0.82
N SER A 53 -4.24 -13.71 1.03
CA SER A 53 -5.65 -13.36 0.75
C SER A 53 -5.89 -13.11 -0.75
N GLY A 54 -4.85 -13.22 -1.57
CA GLY A 54 -4.85 -12.88 -2.99
C GLY A 54 -4.76 -11.38 -3.26
N ILE A 55 -4.34 -10.57 -2.28
CA ILE A 55 -4.00 -9.16 -2.51
C ILE A 55 -2.68 -9.15 -3.29
N PRO A 56 -2.63 -8.52 -4.46
CA PRO A 56 -1.47 -8.64 -5.30
C PRO A 56 -0.28 -7.85 -4.80
N LEU A 57 0.89 -8.39 -5.06
CA LEU A 57 2.18 -7.71 -4.93
C LEU A 57 2.33 -6.69 -6.08
N ILE A 58 3.25 -5.73 -5.91
CA ILE A 58 3.45 -4.64 -6.87
C ILE A 58 3.72 -5.18 -8.28
N TRP A 59 4.58 -6.19 -8.41
CA TRP A 59 4.91 -6.79 -9.71
C TRP A 59 3.70 -7.50 -10.38
N GLU A 60 2.75 -8.02 -9.60
CA GLU A 60 1.50 -8.59 -10.12
C GLU A 60 0.57 -7.49 -10.64
N ILE A 61 0.51 -6.35 -9.94
CA ILE A 61 -0.22 -5.16 -10.38
C ILE A 61 0.38 -4.62 -11.69
N GLU A 62 1.71 -4.50 -11.77
CA GLU A 62 2.40 -4.05 -13.00
C GLU A 62 2.03 -4.90 -14.21
N SER A 63 2.12 -6.23 -14.08
CA SER A 63 1.77 -7.16 -15.15
C SER A 63 0.32 -6.98 -15.61
N TYR A 64 -0.60 -6.87 -14.65
CA TYR A 64 -2.02 -6.65 -14.93
C TYR A 64 -2.28 -5.29 -15.62
N LEU A 65 -1.65 -4.21 -15.17
CA LEU A 65 -1.82 -2.89 -15.77
C LEU A 65 -1.22 -2.82 -17.18
N ARG A 66 -0.11 -3.51 -17.44
CA ARG A 66 0.45 -3.64 -18.81
C ARG A 66 -0.54 -4.28 -19.77
N ARG A 67 -1.23 -5.34 -19.34
CA ARG A 67 -2.33 -5.93 -20.09
C ARG A 67 -3.49 -4.95 -20.30
N CYS A 68 -3.89 -4.23 -19.26
CA CYS A 68 -4.99 -3.25 -19.34
C CYS A 68 -4.67 -2.14 -20.35
N ILE A 69 -3.42 -1.65 -20.38
CA ILE A 69 -2.95 -0.70 -21.39
C ILE A 69 -3.05 -1.31 -22.78
N ALA A 70 -2.55 -2.54 -22.98
CA ALA A 70 -2.63 -3.22 -24.28
C ALA A 70 -4.08 -3.38 -24.77
N LEU A 71 -5.00 -3.77 -23.89
CA LEU A 71 -6.44 -3.83 -24.19
C LEU A 71 -7.01 -2.45 -24.53
N SER A 72 -6.58 -1.41 -23.80
CA SER A 72 -7.04 -0.04 -24.03
C SER A 72 -6.58 0.55 -25.35
N LEU A 73 -5.38 0.15 -25.83
CA LEU A 73 -4.82 0.53 -27.12
C LEU A 73 -5.39 -0.30 -28.28
N GLY A 74 -6.01 -1.45 -27.98
CA GLY A 74 -6.58 -2.33 -29.00
C GLY A 74 -5.54 -3.20 -29.70
N VAL A 75 -4.39 -3.45 -29.07
CA VAL A 75 -3.30 -4.26 -29.66
C VAL A 75 -3.49 -5.77 -29.48
N VAL A 76 -4.56 -6.19 -28.80
CA VAL A 76 -4.85 -7.59 -28.51
C VAL A 76 -5.69 -8.17 -29.64
N SER A 77 -5.17 -9.19 -30.33
CA SER A 77 -5.82 -9.83 -31.47
C SER A 77 -7.18 -10.47 -31.13
N GLY A 78 -8.16 -10.27 -32.01
CA GLY A 78 -9.49 -10.92 -31.99
C GLY A 78 -10.64 -9.94 -32.23
N ASP A 79 -11.86 -10.45 -32.48
CA ASP A 79 -13.09 -9.66 -32.68
C ASP A 79 -13.60 -8.95 -31.40
N LYS A 80 -12.77 -8.83 -30.37
CA LYS A 80 -13.19 -8.20 -29.12
C LYS A 80 -13.11 -6.69 -29.27
N PRO A 81 -14.18 -5.96 -28.87
CA PRO A 81 -14.14 -4.51 -28.86
C PRO A 81 -13.02 -4.02 -27.95
N HIS A 82 -12.42 -2.90 -28.35
CA HIS A 82 -11.39 -2.25 -27.54
C HIS A 82 -11.95 -1.88 -26.18
N TRP A 83 -11.18 -2.11 -25.12
CA TRP A 83 -11.60 -1.76 -23.78
C TRP A 83 -11.41 -0.25 -23.53
N ASN A 84 -12.43 0.43 -23.04
CA ASN A 84 -12.39 1.84 -22.68
C ASN A 84 -12.37 2.01 -21.15
N PRO A 85 -11.24 2.42 -20.55
CA PRO A 85 -11.13 2.57 -19.09
C PRO A 85 -12.15 3.53 -18.45
N ARG A 86 -12.69 4.47 -19.24
CA ARG A 86 -13.65 5.49 -18.78
C ARG A 86 -15.12 5.08 -18.90
N ALA A 87 -15.42 3.99 -19.60
CA ALA A 87 -16.80 3.60 -19.91
C ALA A 87 -17.09 2.13 -19.60
N ASP A 88 -16.11 1.26 -19.74
CA ASP A 88 -16.26 -0.18 -19.59
C ASP A 88 -15.90 -0.64 -18.18
N LYS A 89 -16.37 -1.83 -17.81
CA LYS A 89 -15.92 -2.51 -16.60
C LYS A 89 -14.45 -2.88 -16.74
N TRP A 90 -13.68 -2.74 -15.66
CA TRP A 90 -12.29 -3.17 -15.62
C TRP A 90 -12.14 -4.66 -15.98
N PRO A 91 -11.09 -5.06 -16.73
CA PRO A 91 -10.80 -6.45 -17.00
C PRO A 91 -10.59 -7.19 -15.67
N PRO A 92 -11.08 -8.42 -15.53
CA PRO A 92 -10.92 -9.14 -14.27
C PRO A 92 -9.45 -9.32 -13.93
N PHE A 93 -9.08 -9.00 -12.68
CA PHE A 93 -7.74 -9.23 -12.16
C PHE A 93 -7.46 -10.74 -12.06
N ARG A 94 -6.38 -11.20 -12.70
CA ARG A 94 -5.95 -12.60 -12.70
C ARG A 94 -4.44 -12.64 -12.53
N ILE A 95 -3.98 -13.30 -11.47
CA ILE A 95 -2.55 -13.44 -11.15
C ILE A 95 -1.83 -14.26 -12.23
N HIS A 96 -2.51 -15.26 -12.79
CA HIS A 96 -2.00 -16.11 -13.87
C HIS A 96 -2.63 -15.71 -15.19
N ASP A 97 -2.16 -14.61 -15.77
CA ASP A 97 -2.33 -14.41 -17.21
C ASP A 97 -1.30 -15.26 -17.95
N SER A 98 -1.70 -15.90 -19.04
CA SER A 98 -0.84 -16.86 -19.76
C SER A 98 0.33 -16.19 -20.49
N ARG A 99 0.32 -14.85 -20.59
CA ARG A 99 1.36 -14.06 -21.25
C ARG A 99 2.34 -13.47 -20.24
N LEU A 100 3.63 -13.55 -20.55
CA LEU A 100 4.66 -12.91 -19.74
C LEU A 100 4.54 -11.38 -19.81
N PRO A 101 4.92 -10.64 -18.75
CA PRO A 101 4.81 -9.16 -18.72
C PRO A 101 5.46 -8.46 -19.92
N ASN A 102 6.56 -9.02 -20.45
CA ASN A 102 7.31 -8.45 -21.57
C ASN A 102 6.61 -8.63 -22.93
N GLU A 103 5.68 -9.60 -23.05
CA GLU A 103 4.95 -9.82 -24.30
C GLU A 103 4.02 -8.64 -24.61
N TRP A 104 3.44 -8.01 -23.59
CA TRP A 104 2.58 -6.83 -23.76
C TRP A 104 3.36 -5.63 -24.32
N ILE A 105 4.59 -5.42 -23.84
CA ILE A 105 5.47 -4.37 -24.33
C ILE A 105 5.81 -4.61 -25.81
N SER A 106 6.17 -5.84 -26.18
CA SER A 106 6.48 -6.20 -27.56
C SER A 106 5.29 -6.00 -28.49
N LEU A 107 4.08 -6.37 -28.08
CA LEU A 107 2.87 -6.17 -28.88
C LEU A 107 2.59 -4.69 -29.16
N ILE A 108 2.77 -3.84 -28.16
CA ILE A 108 2.56 -2.39 -28.31
C ILE A 108 3.62 -1.79 -29.23
N ARG A 109 4.88 -2.23 -29.13
CA ARG A 109 5.95 -1.77 -30.03
C ARG A 109 5.65 -2.13 -31.49
N VAL A 110 5.28 -3.39 -31.76
CA VAL A 110 4.91 -3.85 -33.10
C VAL A 110 3.72 -3.05 -33.64
N ALA A 111 2.69 -2.82 -32.81
CA ALA A 111 1.54 -2.03 -33.21
C ALA A 111 1.91 -0.55 -33.49
N MET A 112 2.79 0.04 -32.68
CA MET A 112 3.28 1.41 -32.88
C MET A 112 4.06 1.56 -34.19
N GLU A 113 4.89 0.57 -34.54
CA GLU A 113 5.66 0.53 -35.80
C GLU A 113 4.75 0.40 -37.04
N SER A 114 3.54 -0.17 -36.87
CA SER A 114 2.56 -0.31 -37.95
C SER A 114 1.70 0.94 -38.21
N LEU A 115 1.84 2.00 -37.40
CA LEU A 115 1.09 3.24 -37.57
C LEU A 115 1.56 4.01 -38.81
N THR A 116 0.61 4.47 -39.64
CA THR A 116 0.91 5.24 -40.86
C THR A 116 1.27 6.70 -40.55
N GLU A 117 1.97 7.37 -41.48
CA GLU A 117 2.47 8.77 -41.35
C GLU A 117 1.39 9.80 -40.95
N GLY A 118 0.10 9.53 -41.18
CA GLY A 118 -1.02 10.39 -40.76
C GLY A 118 -1.45 10.25 -39.29
N SER A 119 -0.88 9.31 -38.54
CA SER A 119 -1.34 8.92 -37.19
C SER A 119 -0.46 9.48 -36.06
N HIS A 120 0.13 10.67 -36.25
CA HIS A 120 1.04 11.29 -35.28
C HIS A 120 0.49 11.36 -33.85
N GLN A 121 -0.82 11.56 -33.70
CA GLN A 121 -1.48 11.63 -32.40
C GLN A 121 -1.48 10.25 -31.71
N ASP A 122 -1.88 9.20 -32.42
CA ASP A 122 -1.88 7.83 -31.88
C ASP A 122 -0.44 7.40 -31.55
N TRP A 123 0.53 7.74 -32.40
CA TRP A 123 1.94 7.44 -32.15
C TRP A 123 2.43 8.00 -30.80
N ARG A 124 2.05 9.25 -30.45
CA ARG A 124 2.38 9.85 -29.15
C ARG A 124 1.75 9.09 -27.99
N VAL A 125 0.49 8.68 -28.12
CA VAL A 125 -0.22 7.90 -27.09
C VAL A 125 0.48 6.55 -26.88
N PHE A 126 0.88 5.87 -27.96
CA PHE A 126 1.63 4.63 -27.88
C PHE A 126 3.00 4.81 -27.22
N GLN A 127 3.75 5.85 -27.59
CA GLN A 127 5.04 6.15 -26.97
C GLN A 127 4.88 6.41 -25.45
N GLU A 128 3.90 7.23 -25.06
CA GLU A 128 3.65 7.53 -23.65
C GLU A 128 3.20 6.28 -22.89
N SER A 129 2.43 5.39 -23.54
CA SER A 129 2.02 4.11 -22.93
C SER A 129 3.22 3.22 -22.59
N LEU A 130 4.25 3.18 -23.44
CA LEU A 130 5.47 2.41 -23.19
C LEU A 130 6.26 2.96 -22.00
N GLY A 131 6.31 4.28 -21.85
CA GLY A 131 6.90 4.93 -20.68
C GLY A 131 6.09 4.66 -19.41
N ALA A 132 4.76 4.73 -19.50
CA ALA A 132 3.87 4.49 -18.37
C ALA A 132 3.95 3.06 -17.82
N MET A 133 4.38 2.07 -18.62
CA MET A 133 4.54 0.68 -18.19
C MET A 133 5.73 0.42 -17.26
N ALA A 134 6.60 1.42 -17.04
CA ALA A 134 7.77 1.31 -16.19
C ALA A 134 7.42 1.19 -14.70
N ASP A 135 6.30 1.76 -14.26
CA ASP A 135 5.83 1.75 -12.88
C ASP A 135 4.30 1.69 -12.84
N TRP A 136 3.75 0.96 -11.87
CA TRP A 136 2.31 0.73 -11.76
C TRP A 136 1.48 2.00 -11.55
N ARG A 137 2.00 3.02 -10.85
CA ARG A 137 1.30 4.30 -10.63
C ARG A 137 1.17 5.05 -11.94
N THR A 138 2.26 5.10 -12.70
CA THR A 138 2.29 5.76 -14.01
C THR A 138 1.37 5.05 -15.00
N ALA A 139 1.33 3.71 -14.97
CA ALA A 139 0.43 2.91 -15.78
C ALA A 139 -1.05 3.19 -15.45
N LEU A 140 -1.38 3.29 -14.16
CA LEU A 140 -2.74 3.59 -13.70
C LEU A 140 -3.16 5.03 -14.07
N LEU A 141 -2.26 5.99 -13.93
CA LEU A 141 -2.47 7.38 -14.36
C LEU A 141 -2.67 7.47 -15.87
N PHE A 142 -1.89 6.74 -16.67
CA PHE A 142 -2.07 6.68 -18.12
C PHE A 142 -3.46 6.14 -18.48
N LEU A 143 -3.90 5.04 -17.86
CA LEU A 143 -5.25 4.48 -18.06
C LEU A 143 -6.36 5.46 -17.64
N ALA A 144 -6.12 6.29 -16.61
CA ALA A 144 -7.06 7.33 -16.21
C ALA A 144 -7.14 8.50 -17.20
N ARG A 145 -6.12 8.70 -18.04
CA ARG A 145 -6.01 9.79 -19.03
C ARG A 145 -6.46 9.40 -20.43
N ILE A 146 -6.36 8.11 -20.80
CA ILE A 146 -6.66 7.68 -22.17
C ILE A 146 -8.14 7.86 -22.52
N VAL A 147 -8.39 8.44 -23.70
CA VAL A 147 -9.72 8.69 -24.26
C VAL A 147 -9.73 8.20 -25.71
N ARG A 148 -10.86 7.62 -26.10
CA ARG A 148 -11.18 7.30 -27.49
C ARG A 148 -12.26 8.27 -27.98
N GLU A 149 -11.91 9.10 -28.95
CA GLU A 149 -12.84 10.03 -29.58
C GLU A 149 -13.21 9.49 -30.97
N GLN A 150 -14.52 9.42 -31.28
CA GLN A 150 -14.95 9.16 -32.66
C GLN A 150 -14.96 10.48 -33.42
N ARG A 151 -14.14 10.58 -34.47
CA ARG A 151 -14.12 11.71 -35.41
C ARG A 151 -14.75 11.33 -36.74
N GLY A 152 -15.46 12.27 -37.33
CA GLY A 152 -16.12 12.13 -38.63
C GLY A 152 -17.63 11.89 -38.54
N THR A 153 -18.34 12.16 -39.63
CA THR A 153 -19.78 11.96 -39.78
C THR A 153 -20.08 10.83 -40.77
N GLY A 154 -21.10 10.03 -40.50
CA GLY A 154 -21.54 8.95 -41.41
C GLY A 154 -20.58 7.74 -41.45
N ARG A 155 -20.22 7.28 -42.65
CA ARG A 155 -19.40 6.07 -42.90
C ARG A 155 -17.90 6.26 -42.65
N ASN A 156 -17.42 7.50 -42.52
CA ASN A 156 -16.00 7.83 -42.31
C ASN A 156 -15.70 8.11 -40.82
N LYS A 157 -16.20 7.25 -39.92
CA LYS A 157 -15.86 7.35 -38.51
C LYS A 157 -14.47 6.78 -38.27
N SER A 158 -13.52 7.63 -37.92
CA SER A 158 -12.22 7.22 -37.40
C SER A 158 -12.22 7.31 -35.88
N THR A 159 -11.58 6.36 -35.20
CA THR A 159 -11.37 6.44 -33.76
C THR A 159 -9.96 6.95 -33.51
N VAL A 160 -9.84 8.08 -32.81
CA VAL A 160 -8.55 8.67 -32.46
C VAL A 160 -8.28 8.48 -30.98
N LEU A 161 -7.04 8.18 -30.63
CA LEU A 161 -6.58 8.10 -29.24
C LEU A 161 -6.07 9.45 -28.77
N LEU A 162 -6.51 9.85 -27.57
CA LEU A 162 -6.12 11.10 -26.94
C LEU A 162 -5.77 10.86 -25.46
N LEU A 163 -4.99 11.77 -24.89
CA LEU A 163 -4.74 11.83 -23.46
C LEU A 163 -5.35 13.13 -22.93
N ASP A 164 -6.25 12.97 -21.98
CA ASP A 164 -6.94 14.06 -21.29
C ASP A 164 -6.42 14.17 -19.84
N ALA A 165 -6.99 15.05 -19.03
CA ALA A 165 -6.75 15.09 -17.59
C ALA A 165 -7.12 13.74 -16.93
N PRO A 166 -6.36 13.26 -15.92
CA PRO A 166 -6.64 12.00 -15.26
C PRO A 166 -7.98 12.06 -14.52
N LYS A 167 -8.80 11.00 -14.67
CA LYS A 167 -10.05 10.85 -13.92
C LYS A 167 -9.85 9.95 -12.70
N GLN A 168 -10.01 10.52 -11.50
CA GLN A 168 -9.88 9.78 -10.24
C GLN A 168 -10.82 8.56 -10.18
N GLU A 169 -12.03 8.70 -10.71
CA GLU A 169 -13.02 7.60 -10.75
C GLU A 169 -12.51 6.34 -11.46
N VAL A 170 -11.64 6.50 -12.48
CA VAL A 170 -11.03 5.37 -13.21
C VAL A 170 -10.01 4.67 -12.34
N ILE A 171 -9.16 5.44 -11.64
CA ILE A 171 -8.17 4.94 -10.68
C ILE A 171 -8.88 4.14 -9.58
N ASP A 172 -9.89 4.73 -8.96
CA ASP A 172 -10.65 4.08 -7.88
C ASP A 172 -11.37 2.82 -8.37
N ALA A 173 -11.90 2.83 -9.60
CA ALA A 173 -12.53 1.66 -10.20
C ALA A 173 -11.54 0.52 -10.44
N GLY A 174 -10.32 0.83 -10.87
CA GLY A 174 -9.26 -0.16 -11.06
C GLY A 174 -8.84 -0.80 -9.75
N ILE A 175 -8.59 0.02 -8.73
CA ILE A 175 -8.23 -0.47 -7.38
C ILE A 175 -9.34 -1.37 -6.83
N ARG A 176 -10.61 -0.96 -6.96
CA ARG A 176 -11.76 -1.78 -6.53
C ARG A 176 -11.81 -3.14 -7.22
N GLU A 177 -11.51 -3.20 -8.52
CA GLU A 177 -11.50 -4.48 -9.25
C GLU A 177 -10.34 -5.37 -8.79
N ILE A 178 -9.15 -4.80 -8.55
CA ILE A 178 -8.00 -5.54 -8.02
C ILE A 178 -8.29 -6.10 -6.62
N MET A 179 -8.96 -5.33 -5.77
CA MET A 179 -9.31 -5.69 -4.38
C MET A 179 -10.55 -6.57 -4.25
N LYS A 180 -11.21 -6.91 -5.35
CA LYS A 180 -12.51 -7.57 -5.32
C LYS A 180 -12.42 -9.01 -4.83
N GLY A 181 -13.35 -9.38 -3.94
CA GLY A 181 -13.54 -10.77 -3.49
C GLY A 181 -12.42 -11.30 -2.59
N LYS A 182 -11.68 -10.41 -1.92
CA LYS A 182 -10.59 -10.76 -1.01
C LYS A 182 -11.11 -10.86 0.42
N HIS A 183 -10.60 -11.83 1.17
CA HIS A 183 -11.07 -12.12 2.52
C HIS A 183 -9.90 -12.28 3.49
N PRO A 184 -10.08 -11.95 4.78
CA PRO A 184 -8.99 -12.06 5.75
C PRO A 184 -8.46 -13.48 5.84
N THR A 185 -7.14 -13.64 5.94
CA THR A 185 -6.47 -14.93 6.17
C THR A 185 -6.45 -15.30 7.65
N LEU A 186 -5.85 -16.47 7.96
CA LEU A 186 -5.56 -16.88 9.33
C LEU A 186 -4.73 -15.83 10.08
N GLY A 187 -3.72 -15.22 9.44
CA GLY A 187 -2.87 -14.19 10.06
C GLY A 187 -3.67 -12.98 10.56
N HIS A 188 -4.59 -12.46 9.73
CA HIS A 188 -5.49 -11.37 10.12
C HIS A 188 -6.39 -11.76 11.29
N ARG A 189 -6.98 -12.97 11.24
CA ARG A 189 -7.85 -13.49 12.30
C ARG A 189 -7.10 -13.69 13.62
N MET A 190 -5.87 -14.21 13.56
CA MET A 190 -5.01 -14.37 14.74
C MET A 190 -4.68 -13.01 15.34
N LEU A 191 -4.29 -12.02 14.52
CA LEU A 191 -4.00 -10.68 15.02
C LEU A 191 -5.22 -10.04 15.69
N ALA A 192 -6.39 -10.17 15.09
CA ALA A 192 -7.65 -9.68 15.66
C ALA A 192 -7.99 -10.37 17.00
N ALA A 193 -7.82 -11.69 17.09
CA ALA A 193 -8.06 -12.45 18.32
C ALA A 193 -7.05 -12.09 19.43
N LEU A 194 -5.80 -11.86 19.06
CA LEU A 194 -4.73 -11.50 19.99
C LEU A 194 -4.71 -10.01 20.35
N GLY A 195 -5.54 -9.17 19.71
CA GLY A 195 -5.46 -7.73 19.85
C GLY A 195 -5.59 -7.20 21.28
N GLY A 196 -6.43 -7.83 22.11
CA GLY A 196 -6.51 -7.51 23.54
C GLY A 196 -5.31 -8.01 24.35
N ILE A 197 -4.89 -9.25 24.09
CA ILE A 197 -3.80 -9.92 24.82
C ILE A 197 -2.47 -9.20 24.57
N LEU A 198 -2.24 -8.77 23.33
CA LEU A 198 -1.02 -8.07 22.92
C LEU A 198 -1.09 -6.54 23.14
N ARG A 199 -2.20 -6.02 23.69
CA ARG A 199 -2.43 -4.58 23.92
C ARG A 199 -2.19 -3.75 22.65
N LEU A 200 -2.80 -4.20 21.54
CA LEU A 200 -2.67 -3.55 20.24
C LEU A 200 -3.60 -2.34 20.17
N ASP A 201 -3.19 -1.21 20.73
CA ASP A 201 -4.02 0.00 20.72
C ASP A 201 -3.84 0.81 19.44
N VAL A 202 -2.65 0.79 18.86
CA VAL A 202 -2.33 1.38 17.55
C VAL A 202 -1.78 0.30 16.63
N ILE A 203 -2.32 0.24 15.42
CA ILE A 203 -1.85 -0.63 14.32
C ILE A 203 -1.48 0.28 13.16
N LEU A 204 -0.28 0.10 12.62
CA LEU A 204 0.22 0.82 11.46
C LEU A 204 0.25 -0.12 10.26
N THR A 205 -0.14 0.36 9.08
CA THR A 205 -0.02 -0.43 7.86
C THR A 205 0.27 0.42 6.63
N THR A 206 1.04 -0.14 5.70
CA THR A 206 1.18 0.37 4.33
C THR A 206 0.16 -0.24 3.37
N ASN A 207 -0.71 -1.14 3.86
CA ASN A 207 -1.72 -1.81 3.06
C ASN A 207 -2.94 -0.92 2.87
N PHE A 208 -3.52 -0.96 1.68
CA PHE A 208 -4.71 -0.20 1.30
C PHE A 208 -5.99 -1.05 1.31
N ASP A 209 -5.87 -2.38 1.40
CA ASP A 209 -6.99 -3.31 1.55
C ASP A 209 -7.73 -3.14 2.88
N ASP A 210 -8.95 -3.68 3.00
CA ASP A 210 -9.77 -3.59 4.22
C ASP A 210 -9.79 -4.88 5.05
N LEU A 211 -8.78 -5.75 4.89
CA LEU A 211 -8.78 -7.09 5.48
C LEU A 211 -8.57 -7.06 7.00
N LEU A 212 -7.80 -6.11 7.51
CA LEU A 212 -7.64 -5.91 8.96
C LEU A 212 -8.97 -5.47 9.58
N GLU A 213 -9.64 -4.50 8.96
CA GLU A 213 -10.94 -4.00 9.40
C GLU A 213 -11.98 -5.11 9.41
N GLN A 214 -12.04 -5.91 8.34
CA GLN A 214 -12.92 -7.07 8.26
C GLN A 214 -12.63 -8.09 9.38
N ALA A 215 -11.37 -8.41 9.64
CA ALA A 215 -10.99 -9.38 10.68
C ALA A 215 -11.32 -8.90 12.08
N PHE A 216 -10.99 -7.66 12.42
CA PHE A 216 -11.26 -7.06 13.73
C PHE A 216 -12.76 -6.86 13.97
N ARG A 217 -13.53 -6.49 12.94
CA ARG A 217 -15.00 -6.47 13.01
C ARG A 217 -15.58 -7.86 13.28
N ALA A 218 -15.08 -8.89 12.59
CA ALA A 218 -15.53 -10.27 12.80
C ALA A 218 -15.19 -10.79 14.21
N ALA A 219 -14.07 -10.35 14.78
CA ALA A 219 -13.67 -10.64 16.15
C ALA A 219 -14.42 -9.81 17.22
N LYS A 220 -15.43 -9.01 16.82
CA LYS A 220 -16.18 -8.09 17.71
C LYS A 220 -15.29 -7.09 18.45
N ASN A 221 -14.21 -6.67 17.79
CA ASN A 221 -13.24 -5.71 18.32
C ASN A 221 -12.86 -4.71 17.22
N PRO A 222 -13.80 -3.87 16.73
CA PRO A 222 -13.59 -3.07 15.53
C PRO A 222 -12.50 -2.01 15.71
N LEU A 223 -11.81 -1.71 14.60
CA LEU A 223 -10.79 -0.68 14.51
C LEU A 223 -11.41 0.67 14.10
N THR A 224 -10.90 1.75 14.67
CA THR A 224 -11.12 3.12 14.15
C THR A 224 -10.05 3.39 13.10
N VAL A 225 -10.46 3.67 11.86
CA VAL A 225 -9.54 3.79 10.71
C VAL A 225 -9.15 5.24 10.48
N PHE A 226 -7.86 5.50 10.40
CA PHE A 226 -7.26 6.78 10.06
C PHE A 226 -6.45 6.60 8.75
N GLY A 227 -7.03 7.01 7.63
CA GLY A 227 -6.34 7.04 6.34
C GLY A 227 -5.60 8.36 6.13
N LEU A 228 -4.32 8.30 5.78
CA LEU A 228 -3.56 9.50 5.42
C LEU A 228 -3.87 9.88 3.96
N HIS A 229 -4.46 11.06 3.75
CA HIS A 229 -4.57 11.68 2.42
C HIS A 229 -3.31 12.51 2.11
N LEU A 230 -3.07 12.82 0.82
CA LEU A 230 -1.86 13.49 0.30
C LEU A 230 -1.35 14.72 1.08
N ALA A 231 -2.23 15.47 1.74
CA ALA A 231 -1.87 16.67 2.50
C ALA A 231 -1.97 16.48 4.04
N SER A 232 -2.23 15.26 4.50
CA SER A 232 -2.46 14.96 5.92
C SER A 232 -1.19 14.46 6.58
N GLN A 233 -0.82 15.09 7.69
CA GLN A 233 0.21 14.59 8.59
C GLN A 233 -0.33 13.39 9.41
N LEU A 234 0.57 12.66 10.08
CA LEU A 234 0.18 11.57 10.97
C LEU A 234 -0.80 12.05 12.07
N PRO A 235 -1.83 11.29 12.47
CA PRO A 235 -2.71 11.72 13.55
C PRO A 235 -1.94 11.87 14.88
N PRO A 236 -2.20 12.90 15.69
CA PRO A 236 -1.56 13.00 17.01
C PRO A 236 -2.02 11.84 17.92
N HIS A 237 -1.17 11.37 18.83
CA HIS A 237 -1.50 10.25 19.73
C HIS A 237 -2.80 10.48 20.52
N ALA A 238 -3.08 11.72 20.93
CA ALA A 238 -4.32 12.08 21.62
C ALA A 238 -5.59 11.72 20.83
N ALA A 239 -5.55 11.76 19.49
CA ALA A 239 -6.67 11.36 18.64
C ALA A 239 -6.82 9.84 18.52
N LEU A 240 -5.74 9.07 18.72
CA LEU A 240 -5.73 7.62 18.64
C LEU A 240 -6.09 6.95 19.97
N SER A 241 -5.57 7.48 21.07
CA SER A 241 -5.66 6.87 22.41
C SER A 241 -7.05 6.46 22.92
N PRO A 242 -8.18 7.10 22.54
CA PRO A 242 -9.50 6.69 23.01
C PRO A 242 -10.00 5.37 22.40
N HIS A 243 -9.38 4.92 21.30
CA HIS A 243 -9.88 3.82 20.49
C HIS A 243 -8.75 2.92 20.02
N ARG A 244 -9.09 1.66 19.71
CA ARG A 244 -8.17 0.85 18.94
C ARG A 244 -8.09 1.37 17.51
N SER A 245 -6.91 1.81 17.12
CA SER A 245 -6.73 2.61 15.92
C SER A 245 -5.93 1.87 14.86
N LEU A 246 -6.36 1.99 13.60
CA LEU A 246 -5.63 1.55 12.42
C LEU A 246 -5.21 2.78 11.61
N VAL A 247 -3.92 3.04 11.56
CA VAL A 247 -3.35 4.13 10.76
C VAL A 247 -2.84 3.55 9.44
N LYS A 248 -3.43 3.97 8.33
CA LYS A 248 -3.01 3.56 6.99
C LYS A 248 -2.14 4.63 6.36
N LEU A 249 -0.85 4.31 6.23
CA LEU A 249 0.18 5.26 5.81
C LEU A 249 0.13 5.60 4.31
N HIS A 250 -0.34 4.67 3.48
CA HIS A 250 -0.42 4.82 2.02
C HIS A 250 -1.85 5.17 1.53
N GLY A 251 -2.70 5.65 2.42
CA GLY A 251 -4.11 5.93 2.13
C GLY A 251 -5.02 4.72 2.36
N ASP A 252 -6.23 4.77 1.81
CA ASP A 252 -7.27 3.76 2.04
C ASP A 252 -7.82 3.16 0.73
N ARG A 253 -8.82 2.29 0.83
CA ARG A 253 -9.50 1.65 -0.30
C ARG A 253 -10.22 2.62 -1.25
N HIS A 254 -10.36 3.90 -0.87
CA HIS A 254 -11.07 4.95 -1.60
C HIS A 254 -10.14 6.08 -2.08
N SER A 255 -8.96 6.21 -1.50
CA SER A 255 -7.98 7.25 -1.81
C SER A 255 -6.57 6.71 -1.57
N LEU A 256 -5.95 6.15 -2.62
CA LEU A 256 -4.53 5.79 -2.57
C LEU A 256 -3.65 7.03 -2.61
N ARG A 257 -2.64 7.05 -1.74
CA ARG A 257 -1.48 7.92 -1.91
C ARG A 257 -0.54 7.27 -2.93
N ALA A 258 -0.88 7.38 -4.20
CA ALA A 258 -0.14 6.77 -5.31
C ALA A 258 0.75 7.79 -6.06
N ASP A 259 1.16 8.87 -5.40
CA ASP A 259 2.10 9.84 -5.95
C ASP A 259 3.53 9.58 -5.44
N TYR A 260 4.49 10.36 -5.97
CA TYR A 260 5.91 10.24 -5.61
C TYR A 260 6.24 10.78 -4.21
N SER A 261 5.29 11.42 -3.52
CA SER A 261 5.51 11.92 -2.15
C SER A 261 5.77 10.81 -1.12
N LEU A 262 5.48 9.54 -1.46
CA LEU A 262 5.83 8.38 -0.63
C LEU A 262 7.33 8.05 -0.65
N ASP A 263 8.04 8.46 -1.69
CA ASP A 263 9.48 8.21 -1.85
C ASP A 263 10.32 9.34 -1.20
N GLU A 264 9.65 10.40 -0.72
CA GLU A 264 10.27 11.51 -0.01
C GLU A 264 10.55 11.14 1.46
N ILE A 265 11.60 11.72 2.02
CA ILE A 265 11.92 11.57 3.44
C ILE A 265 10.78 12.19 4.25
N PRO A 266 10.17 11.47 5.22
CA PRO A 266 9.08 12.02 6.01
C PRO A 266 9.55 13.25 6.80
N PRO A 267 8.69 14.27 6.94
CA PRO A 267 9.03 15.45 7.71
C PRO A 267 9.29 15.08 9.18
N THR A 268 10.16 15.84 9.84
CA THR A 268 10.51 15.59 11.25
C THR A 268 9.30 15.52 12.18
N SER A 269 8.23 16.27 11.88
CA SER A 269 6.97 16.20 12.63
C SER A 269 6.30 14.83 12.58
N ASP A 270 6.37 14.13 11.44
CA ASP A 270 5.81 12.78 11.30
C ASP A 270 6.70 11.75 12.01
N LEU A 271 8.02 11.93 11.98
CA LEU A 271 8.94 11.09 12.77
C LEU A 271 8.64 11.19 14.27
N TRP A 272 8.39 12.40 14.78
CA TRP A 272 8.00 12.59 16.18
C TRP A 272 6.66 11.94 16.50
N ARG A 273 5.63 12.13 15.66
CA ARG A 273 4.33 11.48 15.86
C ARG A 273 4.40 9.95 15.79
N PHE A 274 5.25 9.41 14.91
CA PHE A 274 5.49 7.98 14.87
C PHE A 274 6.08 7.47 16.19
N LEU A 275 7.03 8.21 16.77
CA LEU A 275 7.60 7.86 18.08
C LEU A 275 6.57 7.95 19.20
N GLU A 276 5.70 8.96 19.21
CA GLU A 276 4.62 9.10 20.20
C GLU A 276 3.79 7.81 20.35
N TYR A 277 3.53 7.10 19.24
CA TYR A 277 2.77 5.84 19.28
C TYR A 277 3.42 4.71 20.10
N LEU A 278 4.71 4.82 20.40
CA LEU A 278 5.47 3.83 21.18
C LEU A 278 5.63 4.23 22.66
N LEU A 279 5.34 5.48 23.02
CA LEU A 279 5.68 6.05 24.32
C LEU A 279 4.62 5.79 25.41
N SER A 280 5.06 5.80 26.67
CA SER A 280 4.17 5.87 27.84
C SER A 280 3.58 7.29 27.98
N VAL A 281 2.54 7.45 28.82
CA VAL A 281 2.00 8.77 29.16
C VAL A 281 3.09 9.70 29.72
N SER A 282 4.04 9.18 30.51
CA SER A 282 5.18 9.96 31.02
C SER A 282 6.12 10.36 29.88
N GLY A 283 6.45 9.43 28.97
CA GLY A 283 7.31 9.69 27.82
C GLY A 283 6.73 10.75 26.85
N HIS A 284 5.41 10.87 26.77
CA HIS A 284 4.76 11.95 26.00
C HIS A 284 5.02 13.35 26.59
N ASN A 285 4.98 13.47 27.92
CA ASN A 285 5.22 14.75 28.59
C ASN A 285 6.66 15.22 28.38
N ASP A 286 7.62 14.29 28.46
CA ASP A 286 9.04 14.57 28.25
C ASP A 286 9.32 15.03 26.80
N LEU A 287 8.66 14.39 25.82
CA LEU A 287 8.80 14.73 24.41
C LEU A 287 8.32 16.17 24.08
N HIS A 288 7.19 16.58 24.66
CA HIS A 288 6.64 17.92 24.42
C HIS A 288 7.39 19.03 25.15
N HIS A 289 8.08 18.75 26.25
CA HIS A 289 8.89 19.74 26.96
C HIS A 289 10.19 20.12 26.24
N GLU A 290 10.77 19.22 25.44
CA GLU A 290 12.08 19.43 24.81
C GLU A 290 12.07 20.07 23.42
N THR A 291 10.92 20.29 22.78
CA THR A 291 10.86 21.19 21.60
C THR A 291 11.33 22.63 21.91
N SER A 292 11.60 22.91 23.19
CA SER A 292 12.07 24.18 23.73
C SER A 292 13.53 24.19 24.26
N ALA A 293 14.23 23.05 24.35
CA ALA A 293 15.57 22.99 24.98
C ALA A 293 16.52 21.98 24.30
N ARG A 294 17.80 22.36 24.18
CA ARG A 294 18.86 21.63 23.45
C ARG A 294 19.31 20.34 24.15
N GLU A 295 19.41 19.28 23.34
CA GLU A 295 20.38 18.16 23.38
C GLU A 295 20.86 17.71 24.77
N THR A 296 19.98 17.03 25.51
CA THR A 296 20.39 16.06 26.53
C THR A 296 19.78 14.70 26.21
N SER A 297 20.53 13.63 26.43
CA SER A 297 20.14 12.26 26.08
C SER A 297 18.89 11.81 26.84
N LEU A 298 17.71 11.97 26.23
CA LEU A 298 16.43 11.53 26.76
C LEU A 298 16.38 10.00 26.87
N SER A 299 16.16 9.50 28.08
CA SER A 299 15.61 8.16 28.28
C SER A 299 14.09 8.23 28.13
N LEU A 300 13.59 8.25 26.90
CA LEU A 300 12.15 8.20 26.66
C LEU A 300 11.55 6.91 27.24
N GLU A 301 10.53 7.03 28.09
CA GLU A 301 9.84 5.87 28.63
C GLU A 301 8.91 5.26 27.56
N VAL A 302 9.35 4.14 26.98
CA VAL A 302 8.60 3.36 25.98
C VAL A 302 7.57 2.49 26.69
N SER A 303 6.34 2.45 26.19
CA SER A 303 5.27 1.56 26.67
C SER A 303 4.98 0.40 25.72
N SER A 304 5.41 0.50 24.47
CA SER A 304 5.09 -0.49 23.43
C SER A 304 6.27 -0.79 22.51
N HIS A 305 6.40 -2.05 22.13
CA HIS A 305 7.38 -2.51 21.14
C HIS A 305 6.81 -2.42 19.72
N LEU A 306 7.64 -2.04 18.75
CA LEU A 306 7.28 -2.11 17.34
C LEU A 306 7.35 -3.56 16.85
N LEU A 307 6.23 -4.11 16.37
CA LEU A 307 6.17 -5.47 15.82
C LEU A 307 6.02 -5.42 14.30
N VAL A 308 7.11 -5.63 13.57
CA VAL A 308 7.10 -5.61 12.10
C VAL A 308 6.66 -6.97 11.56
N MET A 309 5.65 -6.99 10.68
CA MET A 309 5.14 -8.22 10.08
C MET A 309 4.62 -8.01 8.65
N GLY A 310 4.52 -9.12 7.90
CA GLY A 310 4.06 -9.05 6.52
C GLY A 310 5.04 -8.35 5.59
N VAL A 311 6.35 -8.48 5.85
CA VAL A 311 7.39 -7.99 4.95
C VAL A 311 7.45 -8.92 3.74
N SER A 312 7.21 -8.40 2.54
CA SER A 312 7.54 -9.11 1.31
C SER A 312 9.00 -8.80 0.98
N ALA A 313 9.86 -9.82 0.96
CA ALA A 313 11.18 -9.68 0.36
C ALA A 313 10.99 -9.36 -1.14
N ASN A 314 11.56 -8.25 -1.58
CA ASN A 314 11.91 -8.06 -2.99
C ASN A 314 13.32 -8.63 -3.20
#